data_AF-A0A538PT50-F1
#
_entry.id   AF-A0A538PT50-F1
#
_cell.length_a   1.000
_cell.length_b   1.000
_cell.length_c   1.000
_cell.angle_alpha   90.00
_cell.angle_beta   90.00
_cell.angle_gamma   90.00
#
_symmetry.space_group_name_H-M   'P 1'
#
loop_
_entity.id
_entity.type
_entity.pdbx_description
1 polymer ?
#
loop_
_entity_poly.entity_id
_entity_poly.type
_entity_poly.pdbx_seq_one_letter_code
_entity_poly.pdbx_strand_id
1 'polypeptide(L)'
;MTAPPHHGSEGFGHAARGLGARSVTAVGLVAATILTMWRMERFRADYWAQLSPWVTFLAGGFAVLAGTLVFVYWRLAEPSHAYLRFGEKLAFGDETSLLAARGRALVVGRAPFIDVIDLPPRATHALYVAIMLGIALIGLDNRAVALLHEVPSRLDASRIDYCSPPETKREARPSQGCKLVERAYRLGYTRSLGSCAPAEAKREVSQVCRRRQLDEPYVHYAWRLLADRLDQLRTIDEGPGRLDRFEHQLDHLAPIVHATLDTVAMRPRSSHHLFTNLPDPRPRLRDRVDGLLERGCGARLAHLPHFPRMEDGPAGPSKLFEHVLAQLMFNPSYKPIVAQCEEVVVHWGAPPDTCARLADRPLALDQLGVLDSVRGVLAWRTTRAETRQLDPARAADLPPAQRIVSFQCVMFDPAAQPAAPVERTLALDGERLAVREVRTTPLVGDGSSQIRLYKQLAALLAPGFGYGRLTSNQAVGAAPEEAALAEAFRQPALWLTKLDLLRDADLFLGNDWLARRPDLLEVYPYHLHLQNFIEIFRRQYKQHEGRL
;
A
#
# COMPACT_ATOMS: atom_id res chain seq x y z
N MET A 1 -22.22 13.20 -34.13
CA MET A 1 -21.76 14.60 -34.14
C MET A 1 -22.91 15.47 -33.68
N THR A 2 -22.90 15.82 -32.39
CA THR A 2 -23.71 16.87 -31.76
C THR A 2 -23.07 17.05 -30.38
N ALA A 3 -22.45 18.20 -30.13
CA ALA A 3 -21.81 18.52 -28.87
C ALA A 3 -22.87 18.83 -27.80
N PRO A 4 -22.69 18.41 -26.52
CA PRO A 4 -23.54 18.87 -25.43
C PRO A 4 -23.17 20.32 -25.04
N PRO A 5 -24.11 21.08 -24.45
CA PRO A 5 -23.96 22.51 -24.26
C PRO A 5 -22.99 22.83 -23.12
N HIS A 6 -22.16 23.84 -23.33
CA HIS A 6 -21.42 24.51 -22.27
C HIS A 6 -22.40 25.32 -21.42
N HIS A 7 -22.63 24.89 -20.18
CA HIS A 7 -23.14 25.80 -19.16
C HIS A 7 -22.00 26.72 -18.72
N GLY A 8 -22.04 27.95 -19.22
CA GLY A 8 -21.21 29.04 -18.73
C GLY A 8 -21.64 29.42 -17.33
N SER A 9 -20.74 29.25 -16.36
CA SER A 9 -20.81 29.91 -15.06
C SER A 9 -20.30 31.35 -15.22
N GLU A 10 -21.13 32.23 -15.76
CA GLU A 10 -20.93 33.67 -15.62
C GLU A 10 -21.53 34.10 -14.28
N GLY A 11 -20.70 34.50 -13.31
CA GLY A 11 -21.23 35.05 -12.05
C GLY A 11 -20.35 34.97 -10.80
N PHE A 12 -19.13 34.44 -10.84
CA PHE A 12 -18.16 34.59 -9.75
C PHE A 12 -16.84 35.11 -10.29
N GLY A 13 -16.46 36.31 -9.84
CA GLY A 13 -15.22 36.99 -10.24
C GLY A 13 -14.00 36.10 -10.03
N HIS A 14 -13.13 36.07 -11.04
CA HIS A 14 -11.82 35.40 -11.06
C HIS A 14 -11.66 34.24 -10.07
N ALA A 15 -12.32 33.11 -10.38
CA ALA A 15 -12.10 31.84 -9.70
C ALA A 15 -10.58 31.63 -9.48
N ALA A 16 -10.18 31.54 -8.22
CA ALA A 16 -8.77 31.52 -7.82
C ALA A 16 -8.15 30.17 -8.20
N ARG A 17 -7.77 30.02 -9.48
CA ARG A 17 -7.17 28.81 -10.06
C ARG A 17 -5.90 28.44 -9.29
N GLY A 18 -5.84 27.22 -8.77
CA GLY A 18 -4.65 26.66 -8.14
C GLY A 18 -3.77 25.96 -9.17
N LEU A 19 -2.45 26.07 -9.04
CA LEU A 19 -1.49 25.28 -9.81
C LEU A 19 -1.27 23.95 -9.09
N GLY A 20 -1.44 22.82 -9.79
CA GLY A 20 -1.27 21.51 -9.16
C GLY A 20 0.16 21.28 -8.70
N ALA A 21 0.30 20.71 -7.50
CA ALA A 21 1.62 20.52 -6.89
C ALA A 21 2.54 19.64 -7.73
N ARG A 22 2.01 18.61 -8.41
CA ARG A 22 2.81 17.72 -9.28
C ARG A 22 3.38 18.45 -10.49
N SER A 23 2.61 19.37 -11.06
CA SER A 23 3.04 20.22 -12.17
C SER A 23 4.14 21.19 -11.75
N VAL A 24 3.98 21.83 -10.59
CA VAL A 24 5.00 22.73 -10.05
C VAL A 24 6.29 21.98 -9.74
N THR A 25 6.22 20.78 -9.15
CA THR A 25 7.42 19.98 -8.89
C THR A 25 8.10 19.52 -10.18
N ALA A 26 7.33 19.11 -11.20
CA ALA A 26 7.87 18.73 -12.50
C ALA A 26 8.64 19.88 -13.16
N VAL A 27 8.03 21.07 -13.21
CA VAL A 27 8.68 22.28 -13.76
C VAL A 27 9.91 22.67 -12.95
N GLY A 28 9.84 22.62 -11.62
CA GLY A 28 10.96 22.92 -10.73
C GLY A 28 12.15 21.96 -10.93
N LEU A 29 11.89 20.66 -11.04
CA LEU A 29 12.91 19.65 -11.30
C LEU A 29 13.55 19.83 -12.68
N VAL A 30 12.76 20.16 -13.70
CA VAL A 30 13.28 20.45 -15.04
C VAL A 30 14.18 21.68 -15.01
N ALA A 31 13.74 22.76 -14.38
CA ALA A 31 14.55 23.97 -14.23
C ALA A 31 15.87 23.70 -13.49
N ALA A 32 15.83 22.93 -12.39
CA ALA A 32 17.03 22.52 -11.67
C ALA A 32 17.97 21.66 -12.53
N THR A 33 17.42 20.73 -13.32
CA THR A 33 18.20 19.88 -14.22
C THR A 33 18.86 20.70 -15.32
N ILE A 34 18.13 21.62 -15.96
CA ILE A 34 18.66 22.54 -16.98
C ILE A 34 19.75 23.42 -16.39
N LEU A 35 19.52 24.02 -15.21
CA LEU A 35 20.52 24.86 -14.55
C LEU A 35 21.81 24.08 -14.26
N THR A 36 21.66 22.82 -13.83
CA THR A 36 22.79 21.94 -13.52
C THR A 36 23.56 21.57 -14.79
N MET A 37 22.86 21.19 -15.87
CA MET A 37 23.47 20.92 -17.18
C MET A 37 24.17 22.15 -17.77
N TRP A 38 23.59 23.34 -17.59
CA TRP A 38 24.20 24.61 -18.02
C TRP A 38 25.47 24.92 -17.24
N ARG A 39 25.44 24.77 -15.91
CA ARG A 39 26.62 24.96 -15.05
C ARG A 39 27.77 24.01 -15.37
N MET A 40 27.45 22.81 -15.85
CA MET A 40 28.44 21.82 -16.28
C MET A 40 28.80 21.91 -17.77
N GLU A 41 28.38 22.98 -18.46
CA GLU A 41 28.65 23.26 -19.87
C GLU A 41 28.18 22.15 -20.84
N ARG A 42 27.25 21.29 -20.41
CA ARG A 42 26.73 20.14 -21.17
C ARG A 42 25.80 20.54 -22.33
N PHE A 43 25.44 21.82 -22.44
CA PHE A 43 24.67 22.36 -23.57
C PHE A 43 25.53 22.82 -24.75
N ARG A 44 26.88 22.77 -24.65
CA ARG A 44 27.74 23.14 -25.79
C ARG A 44 27.61 22.12 -26.92
N ALA A 45 27.51 22.62 -28.16
CA ALA A 45 27.44 21.77 -29.35
C ALA A 45 28.63 20.80 -29.44
N ASP A 46 29.82 21.25 -29.02
CA ASP A 46 31.05 20.45 -29.00
C ASP A 46 30.95 19.23 -28.08
N TYR A 47 30.25 19.35 -26.94
CA TYR A 47 30.05 18.23 -26.02
C TYR A 47 29.20 17.13 -26.68
N TRP A 48 28.11 17.52 -27.33
CA TRP A 48 27.22 16.57 -28.03
C TRP A 48 27.88 15.94 -29.25
N ALA A 49 28.74 16.67 -29.96
CA ALA A 49 29.51 16.14 -31.09
C ALA A 49 30.55 15.08 -30.66
N GLN A 50 30.98 15.13 -29.39
CA GLN A 50 31.98 14.20 -28.84
C GLN A 50 31.35 12.99 -28.13
N LEU A 51 30.03 12.95 -27.94
CA LEU A 51 29.36 11.82 -27.29
C LEU A 51 29.42 10.57 -28.18
N SER A 52 29.90 9.46 -27.61
CA SER A 52 29.86 8.18 -28.30
C SER A 52 28.41 7.71 -28.54
N PRO A 53 28.14 6.95 -29.63
CA PRO A 53 26.82 6.36 -29.88
C PRO A 53 26.28 5.49 -28.74
N TRP A 54 27.19 4.89 -27.96
CA TRP A 54 26.82 4.08 -26.80
C TRP A 54 26.30 4.92 -25.63
N VAL A 55 26.88 6.09 -25.38
CA VAL A 55 26.40 6.99 -24.32
C VAL A 55 25.00 7.50 -24.67
N THR A 56 24.76 7.89 -25.92
CA THR A 56 23.44 8.37 -26.35
C THR A 56 22.38 7.27 -26.28
N PHE A 57 22.72 6.03 -26.65
CA PHE A 57 21.84 4.87 -26.53
C PHE A 57 21.50 4.55 -25.07
N LEU A 58 22.51 4.45 -24.19
CA LEU A 58 22.30 4.13 -22.77
C LEU A 58 21.56 5.24 -22.04
N ALA A 59 21.92 6.50 -22.26
CA ALA A 59 21.25 7.64 -21.65
C ALA A 59 19.78 7.75 -22.13
N GLY A 60 19.52 7.55 -23.42
CA GLY A 60 18.17 7.54 -23.97
C GLY A 60 17.32 6.37 -23.45
N GLY A 61 17.87 5.16 -23.46
CA GLY A 61 17.19 3.96 -22.94
C GLY A 61 16.87 4.08 -21.45
N PHE A 62 17.83 4.54 -20.65
CA PHE A 62 17.61 4.84 -19.23
C PHE A 62 16.54 5.91 -19.02
N ALA A 63 16.61 7.02 -19.77
CA ALA A 63 15.65 8.11 -19.65
C ALA A 63 14.20 7.66 -19.92
N VAL A 64 13.99 6.87 -20.96
CA VAL A 64 12.66 6.35 -21.31
C VAL A 64 12.18 5.35 -20.26
N LEU A 65 13.02 4.38 -19.86
CA LEU A 65 12.64 3.34 -18.92
C LEU A 65 12.39 3.92 -17.52
N ALA A 66 13.35 4.67 -16.99
CA ALA A 66 13.25 5.28 -15.67
C ALA A 66 12.17 6.38 -15.65
N GLY A 67 12.12 7.25 -16.67
CA GLY A 67 11.10 8.31 -16.75
C GLY A 67 9.68 7.76 -16.81
N THR A 68 9.46 6.66 -17.56
CA THR A 68 8.16 5.99 -17.62
C THR A 68 7.84 5.27 -16.32
N LEU A 69 8.81 4.62 -15.68
CA LEU A 69 8.62 3.97 -14.39
C LEU A 69 8.23 4.98 -13.30
N VAL A 70 8.91 6.13 -13.24
CA VAL A 70 8.56 7.25 -12.34
C VAL A 70 7.14 7.76 -12.61
N PHE A 71 6.79 7.94 -13.89
CA PHE A 71 5.45 8.39 -14.29
C PHE A 71 4.33 7.46 -13.84
N VAL A 72 4.52 6.15 -14.03
CA VAL A 72 3.55 5.12 -13.64
C VAL A 72 3.51 4.95 -12.11
N TYR A 73 4.67 4.84 -11.46
CA TYR A 73 4.77 4.55 -10.03
C TYR A 73 4.17 5.68 -9.17
N TRP A 74 4.44 6.95 -9.52
CA TRP A 74 3.90 8.09 -8.79
C TRP A 74 2.51 8.56 -9.27
N ARG A 75 1.88 7.81 -10.19
CA ARG A 75 0.55 8.12 -10.75
C ARG A 75 0.44 9.56 -11.26
N LEU A 76 1.45 10.02 -11.98
CA LEU A 76 1.55 11.41 -12.44
C LEU A 76 0.56 11.77 -13.56
N ALA A 77 -0.21 10.78 -14.05
CA ALA A 77 -1.33 10.99 -14.95
C ALA A 77 -2.60 11.49 -14.25
N GLU A 78 -2.71 11.30 -12.93
CA GLU A 78 -3.88 11.72 -12.15
C GLU A 78 -3.74 13.19 -11.71
N PRO A 79 -4.86 13.94 -11.61
CA PRO A 79 -4.84 15.31 -11.13
C PRO A 79 -4.30 15.40 -9.68
N SER A 80 -3.60 16.48 -9.39
CA SER A 80 -2.96 16.72 -8.10
C SER A 80 -4.00 16.97 -7.02
N HIS A 81 -3.95 16.19 -5.93
CA HIS A 81 -4.78 16.42 -4.74
C HIS A 81 -4.38 17.65 -3.92
N ALA A 82 -3.20 18.21 -4.20
CA ALA A 82 -2.66 19.42 -3.57
C ALA A 82 -2.39 20.47 -4.63
N TYR A 83 -2.63 21.74 -4.29
CA TYR A 83 -2.40 22.88 -5.17
C TYR A 83 -1.63 23.98 -4.46
N LEU A 84 -0.97 24.80 -5.27
CA LEU A 84 -0.33 26.04 -4.88
C LEU A 84 -1.13 27.21 -5.46
N ARG A 85 -1.48 28.17 -4.61
CA ARG A 85 -2.22 29.37 -5.00
C ARG A 85 -1.48 30.61 -4.51
N PHE A 86 -1.39 31.61 -5.37
CA PHE A 86 -1.06 32.98 -4.95
C PHE A 86 -2.38 33.73 -4.73
N GLY A 87 -2.59 34.25 -3.52
CA GLY A 87 -3.83 34.95 -3.21
C GLY A 87 -3.71 35.90 -2.03
N GLU A 88 -4.77 36.65 -1.79
CA GLU A 88 -4.89 37.49 -0.60
C GLU A 88 -4.96 36.62 0.66
N LYS A 89 -4.58 37.20 1.81
CA LYS A 89 -4.22 36.53 3.08
C LYS A 89 -5.32 35.68 3.75
N LEU A 90 -6.48 35.52 3.11
CA LEU A 90 -7.59 34.71 3.61
C LEU A 90 -7.38 33.25 3.19
N ALA A 91 -6.93 32.43 4.15
CA ALA A 91 -6.91 30.99 4.01
C ALA A 91 -8.35 30.45 4.09
N PHE A 92 -8.73 29.59 3.15
CA PHE A 92 -10.01 28.90 3.15
C PHE A 92 -9.80 27.43 3.53
N GLY A 93 -10.45 26.95 4.60
CA GLY A 93 -10.41 25.53 5.01
C GLY A 93 -9.03 25.04 5.47
N ASP A 94 -8.58 23.89 4.95
CA ASP A 94 -7.30 23.21 5.28
C ASP A 94 -6.06 23.83 4.57
N GLU A 95 -6.12 25.11 4.20
CA GLU A 95 -5.05 25.83 3.50
C GLU A 95 -3.93 26.27 4.48
N THR A 96 -2.68 26.00 4.11
CA THR A 96 -1.48 26.41 4.87
C THR A 96 -0.72 27.50 4.11
N SER A 97 -0.42 28.63 4.76
CA SER A 97 0.40 29.68 4.16
C SER A 97 1.88 29.33 4.30
N LEU A 98 2.58 29.17 3.17
CA LEU A 98 4.02 28.94 3.15
C LEU A 98 4.79 30.24 3.34
N LEU A 99 4.35 31.30 2.66
CA LEU A 99 4.98 32.62 2.65
C LEU A 99 3.88 33.69 2.60
N ALA A 100 3.93 34.68 3.48
CA ALA A 100 3.01 35.81 3.46
C ALA A 100 3.77 37.14 3.57
N ALA A 101 3.66 38.00 2.55
CA ALA A 101 4.29 39.31 2.51
C ALA A 101 3.40 40.34 1.79
N ARG A 102 3.26 41.54 2.37
CA ARG A 102 2.57 42.70 1.75
C ARG A 102 1.19 42.38 1.13
N GLY A 103 0.33 41.69 1.88
CA GLY A 103 -1.03 41.36 1.45
C GLY A 103 -1.16 40.20 0.47
N ARG A 104 -0.05 39.60 0.03
CA ARG A 104 -0.03 38.38 -0.79
C ARG A 104 0.49 37.19 0.01
N ALA A 105 -0.13 36.03 -0.16
CA ALA A 105 0.31 34.78 0.42
C ALA A 105 0.46 33.71 -0.67
N LEU A 106 1.56 32.95 -0.59
CA LEU A 106 1.68 31.65 -1.24
C LEU A 106 1.07 30.62 -0.31
N VAL A 107 0.01 29.97 -0.78
CA VAL A 107 -0.79 29.04 0.00
C VAL A 107 -0.71 27.65 -0.63
N VAL A 108 -0.53 26.64 0.21
CA VAL A 108 -0.67 25.22 -0.16
C VAL A 108 -1.96 24.71 0.45
N GLY A 109 -2.87 24.29 -0.43
CA GLY A 109 -4.14 23.69 -0.04
C GLY A 109 -4.28 22.28 -0.58
N ARG A 110 -5.22 21.53 0.00
CA ARG A 110 -5.75 20.29 -0.60
C ARG A 110 -7.06 20.63 -1.29
N ALA A 111 -7.28 20.15 -2.50
CA ALA A 111 -8.48 20.50 -3.28
C ALA A 111 -9.62 19.51 -3.02
N PRO A 112 -10.72 19.98 -2.40
CA PRO A 112 -12.04 19.48 -2.76
C PRO A 112 -12.88 20.49 -3.56
N PHE A 113 -12.50 21.79 -3.59
CA PHE A 113 -13.39 22.86 -4.08
C PHE A 113 -12.75 23.88 -5.04
N ILE A 114 -11.51 23.67 -5.48
CA ILE A 114 -10.81 24.55 -6.41
C ILE A 114 -10.42 23.79 -7.67
N ASP A 115 -10.70 24.37 -8.83
CA ASP A 115 -10.19 23.87 -10.11
C ASP A 115 -8.67 23.97 -10.15
N VAL A 116 -8.02 22.80 -10.07
CA VAL A 116 -6.57 22.67 -10.16
C VAL A 116 -6.16 22.55 -11.62
N ILE A 117 -5.27 23.44 -12.05
CA ILE A 117 -4.66 23.36 -13.38
C ILE A 117 -3.36 22.55 -13.24
N ASP A 118 -3.37 21.36 -13.82
CA ASP A 118 -2.18 20.53 -14.02
C ASP A 118 -1.77 20.50 -15.49
N LEU A 119 -0.48 20.24 -15.73
CA LEU A 119 0.05 19.94 -17.05
C LEU A 119 -0.65 18.69 -17.62
N PRO A 120 -0.94 18.67 -18.93
CA PRO A 120 -1.50 17.49 -19.58
C PRO A 120 -0.62 16.26 -19.32
N PRO A 121 -1.18 15.05 -19.13
CA PRO A 121 -0.41 13.86 -18.78
C PRO A 121 0.74 13.55 -19.74
N ARG A 122 0.56 13.82 -21.04
CA ARG A 122 1.61 13.66 -22.06
C ARG A 122 2.77 14.65 -21.87
N ALA A 123 2.46 15.89 -21.50
CA ALA A 123 3.48 16.90 -21.23
C ALA A 123 4.26 16.56 -19.95
N THR A 124 3.56 16.11 -18.90
CA THR A 124 4.18 15.65 -17.65
C THR A 124 5.10 14.45 -17.89
N HIS A 125 4.65 13.44 -18.65
CA HIS A 125 5.50 12.29 -19.03
C HIS A 125 6.75 12.73 -19.80
N ALA A 126 6.60 13.60 -20.80
CA ALA A 126 7.72 14.13 -21.55
C ALA A 126 8.73 14.91 -20.66
N LEU A 127 8.23 15.70 -19.70
CA LEU A 127 9.07 16.42 -18.73
C LEU A 127 9.88 15.45 -17.86
N TYR A 128 9.29 14.37 -17.37
CA TYR A 128 10.02 13.38 -16.56
C TYR A 128 11.02 12.55 -17.36
N VAL A 129 10.72 12.22 -18.62
CA VAL A 129 11.71 11.62 -19.52
C VAL A 129 12.87 12.60 -19.75
N ALA A 130 12.60 13.89 -19.95
CA ALA A 130 13.62 14.91 -20.11
C ALA A 130 14.47 15.11 -18.84
N ILE A 131 13.86 15.08 -17.65
CA ILE A 131 14.58 15.11 -16.36
C ILE A 131 15.54 13.92 -16.28
N MET A 132 15.04 12.71 -16.53
CA MET A 132 15.86 11.50 -16.43
C MET A 132 16.96 11.46 -17.48
N LEU A 133 16.71 11.99 -18.69
CA LEU A 133 17.73 12.18 -19.71
C LEU A 133 18.81 13.15 -19.24
N GLY A 134 18.43 14.27 -18.64
CA GLY A 134 19.38 15.22 -18.07
C GLY A 134 20.23 14.57 -16.98
N ILE A 135 19.62 13.86 -16.03
CA ILE A 135 20.35 13.13 -14.97
C ILE A 135 21.30 12.08 -15.58
N ALA A 136 20.84 11.33 -16.59
CA ALA A 136 21.66 10.34 -17.26
C ALA A 136 22.88 10.98 -17.93
N LEU A 137 22.71 12.11 -18.63
CA LEU A 137 23.81 12.84 -19.28
C LEU A 137 24.77 13.52 -18.29
N ILE A 138 24.31 13.77 -17.07
CA ILE A 138 25.16 14.24 -15.98
C ILE A 138 26.03 13.09 -15.44
N GLY A 139 25.47 11.88 -15.31
CA GLY A 139 26.16 10.73 -14.73
C GLY A 139 26.96 9.86 -15.72
N LEU A 140 26.54 9.81 -16.98
CA LEU A 140 27.12 8.98 -18.03
C LEU A 140 27.97 9.85 -18.95
N ASP A 141 29.28 9.76 -18.74
CA ASP A 141 30.28 10.34 -19.63
C ASP A 141 30.94 9.25 -20.48
N ASN A 142 31.62 9.63 -21.56
CA ASN A 142 32.41 8.71 -22.39
C ASN A 142 33.41 7.91 -21.55
N ARG A 143 33.99 8.53 -20.52
CA ARG A 143 34.89 7.86 -19.57
C ARG A 143 34.18 6.79 -18.73
N ALA A 144 32.95 7.07 -18.27
CA ALA A 144 32.17 6.13 -17.47
C ALA A 144 31.76 4.90 -18.30
N VAL A 145 31.35 5.13 -19.56
CA VAL A 145 31.01 4.05 -20.49
C VAL A 145 32.24 3.26 -20.94
N ALA A 146 33.38 3.91 -21.16
CA ALA A 146 34.65 3.23 -21.42
C ALA A 146 35.07 2.33 -20.25
N LEU A 147 34.90 2.79 -19.01
CA LEU A 147 35.15 1.98 -17.82
C LEU A 147 34.19 0.77 -17.74
N LEU A 148 32.90 0.95 -18.03
CA LEU A 148 31.93 -0.15 -18.11
C LEU A 148 32.28 -1.17 -19.20
N HIS A 149 32.81 -0.71 -20.33
CA HIS A 149 33.26 -1.57 -21.43
C HIS A 149 34.57 -2.32 -21.09
N GLU A 150 35.42 -1.78 -20.22
CA GLU A 150 36.64 -2.44 -19.73
C GLU A 150 36.41 -3.42 -18.56
N VAL A 151 35.26 -3.36 -17.88
CA VAL A 151 34.96 -4.28 -16.76
C VAL A 151 35.00 -5.76 -17.18
N PRO A 152 34.38 -6.19 -18.29
CA PRO A 152 34.45 -7.58 -18.75
C PRO A 152 35.89 -8.03 -19.06
N SER A 153 36.70 -7.19 -19.72
CA SER A 153 38.08 -7.53 -20.07
C SER A 153 39.03 -7.53 -18.86
N ARG A 154 38.74 -6.72 -17.83
CA ARG A 154 39.43 -6.80 -16.52
C ARG A 154 39.06 -8.05 -15.72
N LEU A 155 37.90 -8.65 -16.00
CA LEU A 155 37.50 -9.94 -15.44
C LEU A 155 38.10 -11.11 -16.25
N ASP A 156 38.34 -10.94 -17.55
CA ASP A 156 38.91 -11.96 -18.45
C ASP A 156 40.45 -11.98 -18.52
N ALA A 157 41.14 -10.88 -18.23
CA ALA A 157 42.61 -10.80 -18.33
C ALA A 157 43.31 -11.48 -17.13
N SER A 158 43.30 -12.81 -17.13
CA SER A 158 44.09 -13.66 -16.25
C SER A 158 45.59 -13.60 -16.57
N ARG A 159 46.27 -12.52 -16.16
CA ARG A 159 47.66 -12.64 -15.69
C ARG A 159 47.62 -13.05 -14.21
N ILE A 160 47.24 -14.30 -13.95
CA ILE A 160 47.23 -14.84 -12.59
C ILE A 160 48.54 -15.56 -12.37
N ASP A 161 49.42 -14.93 -11.59
CA ASP A 161 50.52 -15.63 -10.91
C ASP A 161 49.90 -16.73 -10.03
N TYR A 162 49.96 -17.98 -10.47
CA TYR A 162 49.59 -19.12 -9.63
C TYR A 162 50.54 -19.25 -8.43
N CYS A 163 50.09 -19.90 -7.37
CA CYS A 163 51.03 -20.39 -6.36
C CYS A 163 51.92 -21.44 -7.03
N SER A 164 53.22 -21.16 -7.20
CA SER A 164 54.16 -22.15 -7.69
C SER A 164 54.12 -23.38 -6.79
N PRO A 165 54.06 -24.61 -7.35
CA PRO A 165 54.11 -25.81 -6.52
C PRO A 165 55.40 -25.78 -5.69
N PRO A 166 55.37 -26.25 -4.43
CA PRO A 166 56.57 -26.29 -3.60
C PRO A 166 57.63 -27.12 -4.34
N GLU A 167 58.79 -26.53 -4.57
CA GLU A 167 59.92 -27.25 -5.15
C GLU A 167 60.21 -28.48 -4.29
N THR A 168 60.08 -29.67 -4.88
CA THR A 168 60.49 -30.90 -4.22
C THR A 168 62.00 -30.86 -4.04
N LYS A 169 62.47 -30.43 -2.86
CA LYS A 169 63.86 -30.58 -2.45
C LYS A 169 64.18 -32.08 -2.50
N ARG A 170 65.00 -32.48 -3.48
CA ARG A 170 65.58 -33.81 -3.56
C ARG A 170 66.27 -34.10 -2.23
N GLU A 171 65.75 -35.06 -1.48
CA GLU A 171 66.39 -35.53 -0.26
C GLU A 171 67.83 -35.96 -0.59
N ALA A 172 68.80 -35.35 0.08
CA ALA A 172 70.19 -35.75 -0.03
C ALA A 172 70.31 -37.20 0.46
N ARG A 173 70.71 -38.12 -0.43
CA ARG A 173 70.94 -39.53 -0.06
C ARG A 173 71.92 -39.59 1.11
N PRO A 174 71.60 -40.30 2.22
CA PRO A 174 72.52 -40.40 3.35
C PRO A 174 73.80 -41.10 2.91
N SER A 175 74.95 -40.50 3.26
CA SER A 175 76.26 -41.07 2.95
C SER A 175 76.41 -42.44 3.62
N GLN A 176 77.04 -43.41 2.94
CA GLN A 176 77.15 -44.79 3.45
C GLN A 176 77.82 -44.88 4.84
N GLY A 177 78.67 -43.91 5.20
CA GLY A 177 79.30 -43.82 6.52
C GLY A 177 78.32 -43.59 7.67
N CYS A 178 77.22 -42.88 7.45
CA CYS A 178 76.26 -42.60 8.52
C CYS A 178 75.40 -43.81 8.91
N LYS A 179 75.24 -44.81 8.03
CA LYS A 179 74.51 -46.05 8.35
C LYS A 179 75.21 -46.88 9.43
N LEU A 180 76.54 -46.85 9.47
CA LEU A 180 77.33 -47.57 10.48
C LEU A 180 77.20 -46.90 11.84
N VAL A 181 77.27 -45.57 11.88
CA VAL A 181 77.10 -44.77 13.11
C VAL A 181 75.69 -44.92 13.67
N GLU A 182 74.67 -44.95 12.80
CA GLU A 182 73.29 -45.19 13.22
C GLU A 182 73.10 -46.57 13.85
N ARG A 183 73.72 -47.59 13.27
CA ARG A 183 73.66 -48.96 13.81
C ARG A 183 74.39 -49.09 15.14
N ALA A 184 75.56 -48.45 15.28
CA ALA A 184 76.32 -48.43 16.52
C ALA A 184 75.58 -47.72 17.66
N TYR A 185 74.86 -46.65 17.36
CA TYR A 185 74.01 -45.94 18.31
C TYR A 185 72.83 -46.79 18.79
N ARG A 186 72.13 -47.48 17.87
CA ARG A 186 71.02 -48.40 18.22
C ARG A 186 71.45 -49.57 19.09
N LEU A 187 72.70 -50.02 18.95
CA LEU A 187 73.28 -51.09 19.75
C LEU A 187 73.88 -50.59 21.07
N GLY A 188 73.80 -49.28 21.37
CA GLY A 188 74.26 -48.69 22.63
C GLY A 188 75.77 -48.46 22.72
N TYR A 189 76.53 -48.68 21.64
CA TYR A 189 77.99 -48.50 21.60
C TYR A 189 78.40 -47.01 21.51
N THR A 190 77.50 -46.12 21.10
CA THR A 190 77.75 -44.68 21.05
C THR A 190 76.59 -43.91 21.69
N ARG A 191 76.89 -42.79 22.35
CA ARG A 191 75.89 -41.97 23.07
C ARG A 191 75.21 -40.90 22.20
N SER A 192 75.68 -40.66 20.97
CA SER A 192 75.03 -39.74 20.03
C SER A 192 75.35 -40.08 18.58
N LEU A 193 74.48 -39.64 17.66
CA LEU A 193 74.65 -39.78 16.21
C LEU A 193 75.57 -38.71 15.59
N GLY A 194 76.05 -37.73 16.36
CA GLY A 194 76.93 -36.66 15.88
C GLY A 194 76.40 -35.94 14.64
N SER A 195 77.26 -35.69 13.66
CA SER A 195 76.93 -35.08 12.36
C SER A 195 76.04 -35.96 11.45
N CYS A 196 75.80 -37.20 11.84
CA CYS A 196 74.90 -38.14 11.15
C CYS A 196 73.49 -38.14 11.76
N ALA A 197 73.22 -37.32 12.79
CA ALA A 197 71.85 -37.09 13.23
C ALA A 197 71.05 -36.45 12.07
N PRO A 198 69.82 -36.90 11.80
CA PRO A 198 68.98 -36.25 10.80
C PRO A 198 68.85 -34.79 11.20
N ALA A 199 69.29 -33.88 10.33
CA ALA A 199 69.07 -32.46 10.54
C ALA A 199 67.56 -32.27 10.67
N GLU A 200 67.09 -31.83 11.84
CA GLU A 200 65.69 -31.46 12.02
C GLU A 200 65.38 -30.42 10.95
N ALA A 201 64.65 -30.83 9.92
CA ALA A 201 64.14 -29.94 8.92
C ALA A 201 63.22 -28.98 9.68
N LYS A 202 63.74 -27.81 10.04
CA LYS A 202 62.91 -26.66 10.39
C LYS A 202 61.95 -26.52 9.22
N ARG A 203 60.72 -26.98 9.40
CA ARG A 203 59.61 -26.66 8.51
C ARG A 203 59.47 -25.15 8.63
N GLU A 204 60.14 -24.42 7.74
CA GLU A 204 59.67 -23.10 7.36
C GLU A 204 58.26 -23.35 6.85
N VAL A 205 57.28 -23.06 7.69
CA VAL A 205 55.88 -23.01 7.29
C VAL A 205 55.84 -21.89 6.28
N SER A 206 55.98 -22.24 5.00
CA SER A 206 55.82 -21.31 3.89
C SER A 206 54.50 -20.59 4.12
N GLN A 207 54.53 -19.26 4.21
CA GLN A 207 53.31 -18.46 4.30
C GLN A 207 52.29 -19.01 3.31
N VAL A 208 51.12 -19.43 3.81
CA VAL A 208 50.09 -20.07 2.98
C VAL A 208 49.77 -19.10 1.85
N CYS A 209 50.14 -19.48 0.62
CA CYS A 209 49.90 -18.66 -0.55
C CYS A 209 48.38 -18.51 -0.74
N ARG A 210 47.87 -17.28 -0.61
CA ARG A 210 46.44 -16.96 -0.72
C ARG A 210 45.95 -16.82 -2.17
N ARG A 211 46.83 -17.00 -3.16
CA ARG A 211 46.45 -16.96 -4.59
C ARG A 211 45.71 -18.24 -4.99
N ARG A 212 45.08 -18.25 -6.17
CA ARG A 212 44.34 -19.41 -6.69
C ARG A 212 45.30 -20.57 -6.95
N GLN A 213 44.96 -21.76 -6.47
CA GLN A 213 45.72 -22.98 -6.76
C GLN A 213 45.40 -23.47 -8.18
N LEU A 214 46.33 -24.19 -8.83
CA LEU A 214 46.14 -24.66 -10.21
C LEU A 214 44.90 -25.55 -10.36
N ASP A 215 44.64 -26.39 -9.36
CA ASP A 215 43.54 -27.37 -9.37
C ASP A 215 42.22 -26.80 -8.80
N GLU A 216 42.19 -25.53 -8.40
CA GLU A 216 41.03 -24.93 -7.75
C GLU A 216 40.02 -24.40 -8.78
N PRO A 217 38.75 -24.87 -8.78
CA PRO A 217 37.70 -24.31 -9.64
C PRO A 217 37.46 -22.82 -9.37
N TYR A 218 37.12 -22.06 -10.41
CA TYR A 218 36.99 -20.60 -10.29
C TYR A 218 35.94 -20.16 -9.25
N VAL A 219 34.81 -20.87 -9.21
CA VAL A 219 33.72 -20.63 -8.26
C VAL A 219 34.20 -20.86 -6.82
N HIS A 220 35.05 -21.86 -6.59
CA HIS A 220 35.61 -22.16 -5.28
C HIS A 220 36.59 -21.06 -4.84
N TYR A 221 37.45 -20.57 -5.73
CA TYR A 221 38.36 -19.47 -5.44
C TYR A 221 37.63 -18.16 -5.08
N ALA A 222 36.59 -17.82 -5.87
CA ALA A 222 35.76 -16.65 -5.61
C ALA A 222 35.02 -16.76 -4.27
N TRP A 223 34.50 -17.96 -3.95
CA TRP A 223 33.87 -18.25 -2.66
C TRP A 223 34.85 -18.10 -1.50
N ARG A 224 36.08 -18.62 -1.61
CA ARG A 224 37.13 -18.48 -0.59
C ARG A 224 37.49 -17.03 -0.31
N LEU A 225 37.66 -16.21 -1.36
CA LEU A 225 37.92 -14.78 -1.23
C LEU A 225 36.79 -14.03 -0.54
N LEU A 226 35.53 -14.39 -0.84
CA LEU A 226 34.35 -13.84 -0.20
C LEU A 226 34.28 -14.26 1.27
N ALA A 227 34.51 -15.54 1.57
CA ALA A 227 34.51 -16.09 2.92
C ALA A 227 35.61 -15.45 3.78
N ASP A 228 36.83 -15.32 3.27
CA ASP A 228 37.93 -14.63 3.97
C ASP A 228 37.59 -13.17 4.27
N ARG A 229 36.90 -12.48 3.35
CA ARG A 229 36.44 -11.09 3.58
C ARG A 229 35.33 -11.02 4.63
N LEU A 230 34.41 -11.98 4.62
CA LEU A 230 33.33 -12.08 5.61
C LEU A 230 33.88 -12.40 7.01
N ASP A 231 34.88 -13.27 7.10
CA ASP A 231 35.56 -13.56 8.36
C ASP A 231 36.40 -12.37 8.87
N GLN A 232 37.03 -11.60 7.98
CA GLN A 232 37.68 -10.35 8.37
C GLN A 232 36.68 -9.31 8.89
N LEU A 233 35.47 -9.26 8.31
CA LEU A 233 34.38 -8.41 8.79
C LEU A 233 33.82 -8.89 10.15
N ARG A 234 33.87 -10.20 10.44
CA ARG A 234 33.51 -10.78 11.75
C ARG A 234 34.50 -10.48 12.87
N THR A 235 35.76 -10.19 12.54
CA THR A 235 36.81 -9.87 13.54
C THR A 235 36.88 -8.40 13.93
N ILE A 236 36.06 -7.53 13.33
CA ILE A 236 35.90 -6.16 13.81
C ILE A 236 35.03 -6.24 15.06
N ASP A 237 35.61 -5.82 16.18
CA ASP A 237 35.04 -5.80 17.54
C ASP A 237 33.61 -5.23 17.54
N GLU A 238 32.60 -6.11 17.43
CA GLU A 238 31.19 -5.77 17.54
C GLU A 238 30.63 -6.49 18.78
N GLY A 239 30.26 -5.71 19.79
CA GLY A 239 29.98 -6.16 21.15
C GLY A 239 29.00 -7.34 21.32
N PRO A 240 28.99 -7.94 22.52
CA PRO A 240 28.21 -9.15 22.82
C PRO A 240 26.71 -8.91 22.58
N GLY A 241 26.13 -9.72 21.69
CA GLY A 241 24.69 -9.71 21.36
C GLY A 241 24.35 -9.31 19.93
N ARG A 242 25.32 -8.93 19.08
CA ARG A 242 25.06 -8.63 17.65
C ARG A 242 25.21 -9.85 16.73
N LEU A 243 26.11 -10.77 17.05
CA LEU A 243 26.22 -12.07 16.37
C LEU A 243 25.00 -12.95 16.64
N ASP A 244 24.55 -13.06 17.89
CA ASP A 244 23.32 -13.79 18.23
C ASP A 244 22.11 -13.20 17.52
N ARG A 245 22.03 -11.86 17.41
CA ARG A 245 20.96 -11.17 16.68
C ARG A 245 21.03 -11.42 15.17
N PHE A 246 22.23 -11.56 14.61
CA PHE A 246 22.43 -11.82 13.19
C PHE A 246 22.16 -13.30 12.84
N GLU A 247 22.60 -14.26 13.66
CA GLU A 247 22.22 -15.67 13.54
C GLU A 247 20.71 -15.83 13.70
N HIS A 248 20.12 -15.17 14.69
CA HIS A 248 18.68 -15.15 14.87
C HIS A 248 17.95 -14.50 13.66
N GLN A 249 18.51 -13.47 13.03
CA GLN A 249 17.96 -12.89 11.79
C GLN A 249 18.15 -13.79 10.56
N LEU A 250 19.22 -14.58 10.49
CA LEU A 250 19.44 -15.56 9.43
C LEU A 250 18.41 -16.69 9.51
N ASP A 251 18.08 -17.16 10.71
CA ASP A 251 17.03 -18.17 10.93
C ASP A 251 15.64 -17.67 10.49
N HIS A 252 15.44 -16.34 10.48
CA HIS A 252 14.16 -15.70 10.12
C HIS A 252 14.22 -14.94 8.78
N LEU A 253 15.23 -15.22 7.94
CA LEU A 253 15.45 -14.51 6.69
C LEU A 253 14.32 -14.77 5.67
N ALA A 254 13.79 -16.00 5.63
CA ALA A 254 12.64 -16.34 4.79
C ALA A 254 11.35 -15.56 5.18
N PRO A 255 10.92 -15.52 6.46
CA PRO A 255 9.85 -14.63 6.92
C PRO A 255 10.07 -13.16 6.58
N ILE A 256 11.29 -12.64 6.74
CA ILE A 256 11.63 -11.24 6.42
C ILE A 256 11.51 -10.97 4.92
N VAL A 257 11.98 -11.88 4.08
CA VAL A 257 11.88 -11.76 2.61
C VAL A 257 10.42 -11.83 2.17
N HIS A 258 9.63 -12.76 2.71
CA HIS A 258 8.19 -12.85 2.44
C HIS A 258 7.46 -11.57 2.91
N ALA A 259 7.77 -11.09 4.11
CA ALA A 259 7.29 -9.79 4.62
C ALA A 259 7.58 -8.64 3.65
N THR A 260 8.79 -8.59 3.11
CA THR A 260 9.21 -7.53 2.20
C THR A 260 8.52 -7.66 0.84
N LEU A 261 8.46 -8.86 0.27
CA LEU A 261 7.81 -9.13 -1.02
C LEU A 261 6.32 -8.82 -0.99
N ASP A 262 5.61 -9.21 0.06
CA ASP A 262 4.17 -8.93 0.21
C ASP A 262 3.89 -7.44 0.43
N THR A 263 4.80 -6.73 1.11
CA THR A 263 4.73 -5.26 1.23
C THR A 263 4.91 -4.59 -0.14
N VAL A 264 5.84 -5.08 -0.97
CA VAL A 264 6.07 -4.60 -2.33
C VAL A 264 4.90 -4.96 -3.26
N ALA A 265 4.30 -6.14 -3.08
CA ALA A 265 3.16 -6.62 -3.86
C ALA A 265 1.83 -5.91 -3.50
N MET A 266 1.81 -5.07 -2.46
CA MET A 266 0.60 -4.40 -1.94
C MET A 266 -0.56 -5.36 -1.69
N ARG A 267 -0.28 -6.55 -1.14
CA ARG A 267 -1.35 -7.51 -0.82
C ARG A 267 -2.35 -6.90 0.18
N PRO A 268 -3.66 -7.22 0.06
CA PRO A 268 -4.66 -6.71 0.98
C PRO A 268 -4.32 -7.15 2.41
N ARG A 269 -4.44 -6.22 3.36
CA ARG A 269 -4.06 -6.43 4.77
C ARG A 269 -5.21 -6.94 5.64
N SER A 270 -6.41 -6.92 5.09
CA SER A 270 -7.63 -7.52 5.62
C SER A 270 -8.49 -7.98 4.43
N SER A 271 -9.41 -8.91 4.69
CA SER A 271 -10.29 -9.49 3.68
C SER A 271 -11.69 -9.67 4.25
N HIS A 272 -12.58 -8.75 3.93
CA HIS A 272 -13.96 -8.72 4.39
C HIS A 272 -14.88 -9.09 3.23
N HIS A 273 -15.75 -10.08 3.43
CA HIS A 273 -16.61 -10.61 2.38
C HIS A 273 -18.07 -10.37 2.71
N LEU A 274 -18.75 -9.61 1.85
CA LEU A 274 -20.15 -9.25 2.01
C LEU A 274 -20.99 -9.94 0.94
N PHE A 275 -21.85 -10.86 1.34
CA PHE A 275 -22.74 -11.61 0.47
C PHE A 275 -24.14 -11.00 0.47
N THR A 276 -24.73 -10.87 -0.72
CA THR A 276 -26.11 -10.38 -0.89
C THR A 276 -26.82 -11.15 -1.99
N ASN A 277 -28.12 -11.37 -1.83
CA ASN A 277 -28.97 -11.98 -2.84
C ASN A 277 -29.45 -10.98 -3.91
N LEU A 278 -29.01 -9.71 -3.82
CA LEU A 278 -29.24 -8.72 -4.88
C LEU A 278 -28.44 -9.05 -6.15
N PRO A 279 -28.98 -8.75 -7.35
CA PRO A 279 -28.24 -8.96 -8.60
C PRO A 279 -27.02 -8.03 -8.70
N ASP A 280 -26.02 -8.37 -9.51
CA ASP A 280 -24.87 -7.48 -9.73
C ASP A 280 -25.35 -6.15 -10.35
N PRO A 281 -25.01 -4.98 -9.77
CA PRO A 281 -25.43 -3.68 -10.29
C PRO A 281 -24.82 -3.33 -11.65
N ARG A 282 -23.86 -4.12 -12.16
CA ARG A 282 -23.15 -3.89 -13.42
C ARG A 282 -23.72 -4.76 -14.54
N PRO A 283 -24.62 -4.20 -15.38
CA PRO A 283 -25.34 -4.98 -16.39
C PRO A 283 -24.42 -5.43 -17.52
N ARG A 284 -23.38 -4.66 -17.88
CA ARG A 284 -22.50 -4.95 -19.01
C ARG A 284 -21.19 -5.58 -18.55
N LEU A 285 -20.68 -6.49 -19.38
CA LEU A 285 -19.40 -7.17 -19.14
C LEU A 285 -18.23 -6.17 -19.04
N ARG A 286 -18.30 -5.09 -19.84
CA ARG A 286 -17.35 -3.97 -19.78
C ARG A 286 -17.32 -3.30 -18.41
N ASP A 287 -18.48 -2.98 -17.84
CA ASP A 287 -18.57 -2.32 -16.52
C ASP A 287 -18.04 -3.23 -15.39
N ARG A 288 -18.14 -4.56 -15.57
CA ARG A 288 -17.52 -5.54 -14.66
C ARG A 288 -16.00 -5.58 -14.78
N VAL A 289 -15.48 -5.51 -16.00
CA VAL A 289 -14.04 -5.49 -16.28
C VAL A 289 -13.41 -4.17 -15.83
N ASP A 290 -14.05 -3.04 -16.10
CA ASP A 290 -13.60 -1.73 -15.66
C ASP A 290 -13.55 -1.65 -14.13
N GLY A 291 -14.56 -2.21 -13.43
CA GLY A 291 -14.55 -2.34 -11.97
C GLY A 291 -13.50 -3.31 -11.40
N LEU A 292 -12.99 -4.25 -12.19
CA LEU A 292 -11.87 -5.14 -11.84
C LEU A 292 -10.50 -4.48 -12.04
N LEU A 293 -10.43 -3.49 -12.94
CA LEU A 293 -9.19 -2.78 -13.30
C LEU A 293 -9.01 -1.46 -12.55
N GLU A 294 -10.08 -0.85 -12.02
CA GLU A 294 -10.04 0.33 -11.17
C GLU A 294 -9.43 0.01 -9.79
N ARG A 295 -8.10 0.10 -9.66
CA ARG A 295 -7.42 0.08 -8.35
C ARG A 295 -7.58 1.44 -7.67
N GLY A 296 -8.27 1.47 -6.53
CA GLY A 296 -8.57 2.68 -5.77
C GLY A 296 -9.89 3.34 -6.15
N CYS A 297 -10.94 3.06 -5.39
CA CYS A 297 -12.28 3.64 -5.56
C CYS A 297 -12.43 5.07 -5.02
N GLY A 298 -11.45 5.59 -4.26
CA GLY A 298 -11.60 6.81 -3.47
C GLY A 298 -11.97 8.05 -4.29
N ALA A 299 -11.39 8.21 -5.48
CA ALA A 299 -11.69 9.34 -6.37
C ALA A 299 -13.12 9.28 -6.93
N ARG A 300 -13.58 8.08 -7.33
CA ARG A 300 -14.94 7.84 -7.82
C ARG A 300 -15.98 8.09 -6.73
N LEU A 301 -15.67 7.67 -5.50
CA LEU A 301 -16.62 7.72 -4.37
C LEU A 301 -16.64 9.08 -3.64
N ALA A 302 -15.71 10.00 -3.94
CA ALA A 302 -15.66 11.33 -3.34
C ALA A 302 -16.89 12.19 -3.68
N HIS A 303 -17.42 12.02 -4.89
CA HIS A 303 -18.51 12.85 -5.42
C HIS A 303 -19.89 12.21 -5.30
N LEU A 304 -20.04 11.17 -4.47
CA LEU A 304 -21.33 10.54 -4.25
C LEU A 304 -22.31 11.53 -3.60
N PRO A 305 -23.56 11.65 -4.10
CA PRO A 305 -24.57 12.49 -3.45
C PRO A 305 -24.81 12.01 -2.02
N HIS A 306 -25.05 12.95 -1.10
CA HIS A 306 -25.31 12.63 0.29
C HIS A 306 -26.54 11.71 0.42
N PHE A 307 -27.62 12.03 -0.29
CA PHE A 307 -28.84 11.24 -0.32
C PHE A 307 -28.96 10.48 -1.65
N PRO A 308 -28.67 9.16 -1.70
CA PRO A 308 -28.93 8.38 -2.90
C PRO A 308 -30.43 8.27 -3.18
N ARG A 309 -30.85 8.48 -4.43
CA ARG A 309 -32.17 8.05 -4.88
C ARG A 309 -32.04 6.66 -5.48
N MET A 310 -32.94 5.75 -5.11
CA MET A 310 -32.99 4.44 -5.73
C MET A 310 -33.32 4.61 -7.21
N GLU A 311 -32.46 4.10 -8.09
CA GLU A 311 -32.74 4.11 -9.52
C GLU A 311 -33.89 3.16 -9.86
N ASP A 312 -34.64 3.47 -10.91
CA ASP A 312 -35.67 2.59 -11.42
C ASP A 312 -35.09 1.31 -12.04
N GLY A 313 -35.82 0.21 -11.91
CA GLY A 313 -35.48 -1.08 -12.52
C GLY A 313 -34.77 -2.07 -11.58
N PRO A 314 -34.40 -3.25 -12.11
CA PRO A 314 -33.97 -4.39 -11.29
C PRO A 314 -32.61 -4.19 -10.61
N ALA A 315 -31.77 -3.29 -11.11
CA ALA A 315 -30.46 -2.98 -10.53
C ALA A 315 -30.51 -1.86 -9.47
N GLY A 316 -31.65 -1.17 -9.33
CA GLY A 316 -31.84 -0.06 -8.39
C GLY A 316 -31.45 -0.39 -6.94
N PRO A 317 -31.97 -1.51 -6.36
CA PRO A 317 -31.59 -1.96 -5.03
C PRO A 317 -30.09 -2.22 -4.87
N SER A 318 -29.46 -2.82 -5.89
CA SER A 318 -28.03 -3.14 -5.87
C SER A 318 -27.16 -1.89 -5.90
N LYS A 319 -27.53 -0.88 -6.70
CA LYS A 319 -26.84 0.41 -6.75
C LYS A 319 -27.01 1.19 -5.45
N LEU A 320 -28.20 1.18 -4.86
CA LEU A 320 -28.45 1.77 -3.55
C LEU A 320 -27.56 1.10 -2.48
N PHE A 321 -27.45 -0.23 -2.52
CA PHE A 321 -26.57 -0.99 -1.64
C PHE A 321 -25.09 -0.59 -1.79
N GLU A 322 -24.58 -0.54 -3.02
CA GLU A 322 -23.20 -0.12 -3.29
C GLU A 322 -22.94 1.31 -2.79
N HIS A 323 -23.89 2.23 -3.01
CA HIS A 323 -23.79 3.61 -2.56
C HIS A 323 -23.73 3.74 -1.03
N VAL A 324 -24.63 3.05 -0.32
CA VAL A 324 -24.67 3.08 1.16
C VAL A 324 -23.38 2.48 1.73
N LEU A 325 -22.94 1.34 1.21
CA LEU A 325 -21.68 0.71 1.62
C LEU A 325 -20.50 1.65 1.36
N ALA A 326 -20.47 2.30 0.19
CA ALA A 326 -19.43 3.24 -0.16
C ALA A 326 -19.35 4.43 0.79
N GLN A 327 -20.49 5.02 1.15
CA GLN A 327 -20.52 6.11 2.12
C GLN A 327 -20.06 5.67 3.51
N LEU A 328 -20.49 4.49 3.98
CA LEU A 328 -20.09 3.97 5.29
C LEU A 328 -18.59 3.70 5.35
N MET A 329 -18.00 3.16 4.29
CA MET A 329 -16.65 2.55 4.36
C MET A 329 -15.54 3.38 3.71
N PHE A 330 -15.81 3.96 2.53
CA PHE A 330 -14.77 4.41 1.60
C PHE A 330 -14.83 5.91 1.30
N ASN A 331 -16.01 6.53 1.39
CA ASN A 331 -16.22 7.89 0.93
C ASN A 331 -15.32 8.87 1.73
N PRO A 332 -14.42 9.60 1.05
CA PRO A 332 -13.46 10.52 1.68
C PRO A 332 -14.10 11.82 2.22
N SER A 333 -15.32 12.15 1.80
CA SER A 333 -16.06 13.34 2.26
C SER A 333 -16.45 13.26 3.74
N TYR A 334 -16.53 12.04 4.28
CA TYR A 334 -16.65 11.78 5.71
C TYR A 334 -15.29 11.28 6.22
N LYS A 335 -14.75 11.82 7.30
CA LYS A 335 -13.46 11.40 7.86
C LYS A 335 -13.66 10.78 9.25
N PRO A 336 -12.85 9.77 9.65
CA PRO A 336 -11.76 9.14 8.90
C PRO A 336 -12.26 8.02 7.96
N ILE A 337 -11.53 7.68 6.90
CA ILE A 337 -11.80 6.50 6.07
C ILE A 337 -11.44 5.22 6.86
N VAL A 338 -12.23 4.15 6.72
CA VAL A 338 -12.08 2.91 7.52
C VAL A 338 -11.67 1.67 6.72
N ALA A 339 -11.99 1.58 5.44
CA ALA A 339 -11.54 0.48 4.57
C ALA A 339 -10.94 1.01 3.25
N GLN A 340 -10.11 0.20 2.62
CA GLN A 340 -9.78 0.33 1.20
C GLN A 340 -10.74 -0.56 0.39
N CYS A 341 -11.00 -0.24 -0.88
CA CYS A 341 -11.95 -1.03 -1.66
C CYS A 341 -11.44 -2.44 -1.97
N GLU A 342 -10.14 -2.64 -1.97
CA GLU A 342 -9.50 -3.94 -2.11
C GLU A 342 -9.68 -4.83 -0.86
N GLU A 343 -10.01 -4.24 0.29
CA GLU A 343 -10.22 -4.96 1.56
C GLU A 343 -11.64 -5.52 1.68
N VAL A 344 -12.61 -5.05 0.88
CA VAL A 344 -14.02 -5.44 0.97
C VAL A 344 -14.52 -5.97 -0.37
N VAL A 345 -14.90 -7.24 -0.41
CA VAL A 345 -15.41 -7.91 -1.62
C VAL A 345 -16.90 -8.17 -1.46
N VAL A 346 -17.69 -7.63 -2.39
CA VAL A 346 -19.14 -7.88 -2.45
C VAL A 346 -19.46 -9.01 -3.42
N HIS A 347 -20.14 -10.03 -2.93
CA HIS A 347 -20.60 -11.19 -3.67
C HIS A 347 -22.10 -11.05 -3.96
N TRP A 348 -22.42 -10.76 -5.22
CA TRP A 348 -23.78 -10.55 -5.70
C TRP A 348 -24.46 -11.86 -6.09
N GLY A 349 -25.79 -11.90 -6.01
CA GLY A 349 -26.59 -13.06 -6.38
C GLY A 349 -26.34 -14.29 -5.49
N ALA A 350 -25.86 -14.07 -4.27
CA ALA A 350 -25.57 -15.15 -3.33
C ALA A 350 -26.89 -15.84 -2.90
N PRO A 351 -26.93 -17.19 -2.83
CA PRO A 351 -28.09 -17.89 -2.29
C PRO A 351 -28.41 -17.47 -0.84
N PRO A 352 -29.69 -17.47 -0.43
CA PRO A 352 -30.11 -16.95 0.89
C PRO A 352 -29.58 -17.78 2.07
N ASP A 353 -29.09 -19.00 1.84
CA ASP A 353 -28.51 -19.89 2.85
C ASP A 353 -26.98 -19.79 2.93
N THR A 354 -26.35 -18.86 2.20
CA THR A 354 -24.88 -18.79 2.07
C THR A 354 -24.16 -18.72 3.42
N CYS A 355 -24.57 -17.85 4.34
CA CYS A 355 -23.92 -17.75 5.65
C CYS A 355 -24.15 -18.98 6.54
N ALA A 356 -25.30 -19.65 6.43
CA ALA A 356 -25.52 -20.91 7.12
C ALA A 356 -24.56 -22.00 6.58
N ARG A 357 -24.45 -22.12 5.24
CA ARG A 357 -23.52 -23.06 4.60
C ARG A 357 -22.06 -22.76 4.92
N LEU A 358 -21.67 -21.49 4.97
CA LEU A 358 -20.32 -21.06 5.35
C LEU A 358 -19.99 -21.46 6.78
N ALA A 359 -20.90 -21.22 7.73
CA ALA A 359 -20.70 -21.61 9.12
C ALA A 359 -20.60 -23.14 9.30
N ASP A 360 -21.39 -23.90 8.54
CA ASP A 360 -21.44 -25.36 8.66
C ASP A 360 -20.29 -26.07 7.93
N ARG A 361 -19.79 -25.51 6.81
CA ARG A 361 -18.79 -26.17 5.95
C ARG A 361 -17.75 -25.16 5.40
N PRO A 362 -16.51 -25.14 5.91
CA PRO A 362 -15.46 -24.21 5.43
C PRO A 362 -15.08 -24.41 3.96
N LEU A 363 -15.26 -25.61 3.39
CA LEU A 363 -15.03 -25.87 1.96
C LEU A 363 -15.97 -25.06 1.03
N ALA A 364 -17.09 -24.52 1.55
CA ALA A 364 -17.93 -23.61 0.77
C ALA A 364 -17.18 -22.33 0.35
N LEU A 365 -16.12 -21.94 1.06
CA LEU A 365 -15.27 -20.80 0.69
C LEU A 365 -14.54 -21.02 -0.64
N ASP A 366 -14.16 -22.26 -0.95
CA ASP A 366 -13.46 -22.61 -2.19
C ASP A 366 -14.41 -22.49 -3.39
N GLN A 367 -15.64 -22.99 -3.24
CA GLN A 367 -16.68 -22.87 -4.25
C GLN A 367 -17.06 -21.41 -4.55
N LEU A 368 -16.86 -20.52 -3.58
CA LEU A 368 -17.10 -19.08 -3.71
C LEU A 368 -15.86 -18.33 -4.21
N GLY A 369 -14.72 -18.99 -4.44
CA GLY A 369 -13.47 -18.39 -4.89
C GLY A 369 -12.81 -17.46 -3.86
N VAL A 370 -13.14 -17.64 -2.58
CA VAL A 370 -12.74 -16.74 -1.48
C VAL A 370 -11.54 -17.29 -0.70
N LEU A 371 -11.35 -18.62 -0.72
CA LEU A 371 -10.42 -19.32 0.16
C LEU A 371 -8.97 -18.83 0.05
N ASP A 372 -8.48 -18.62 -1.17
CA ASP A 372 -7.10 -18.17 -1.41
C ASP A 372 -6.82 -16.77 -0.84
N SER A 373 -7.79 -15.85 -0.99
CA SER A 373 -7.70 -14.49 -0.43
C SER A 373 -7.60 -14.53 1.10
N VAL A 374 -8.48 -15.32 1.73
CA VAL A 374 -8.53 -15.46 3.18
C VAL A 374 -7.25 -16.09 3.71
N ARG A 375 -6.80 -17.21 3.10
CA ARG A 375 -5.55 -17.87 3.48
C ARG A 375 -4.33 -16.99 3.29
N GLY A 376 -4.30 -16.18 2.24
CA GLY A 376 -3.25 -15.19 2.03
C GLY A 376 -3.14 -14.19 3.18
N VAL A 377 -4.27 -13.65 3.65
CA VAL A 377 -4.30 -12.71 4.79
C VAL A 377 -3.96 -13.39 6.12
N LEU A 378 -4.41 -14.63 6.35
CA LEU A 378 -4.08 -15.38 7.55
C LEU A 378 -2.57 -15.75 7.59
N ALA A 379 -2.02 -16.21 6.47
CA ALA A 379 -0.58 -16.49 6.34
C ALA A 379 0.27 -15.21 6.50
N TRP A 380 -0.24 -14.06 6.05
CA TRP A 380 0.39 -12.78 6.29
C TRP A 380 0.45 -12.44 7.79
N ARG A 381 -0.66 -12.66 8.51
CA ARG A 381 -0.71 -12.45 9.97
C ARG A 381 0.30 -13.35 10.71
N THR A 382 0.41 -14.62 10.34
CA THR A 382 1.36 -15.56 10.99
C THR A 382 2.80 -15.14 10.72
N THR A 383 3.16 -14.84 9.47
CA THR A 383 4.49 -14.33 9.10
C THR A 383 4.85 -13.05 9.86
N ARG A 384 3.86 -12.18 10.07
CA ARG A 384 4.03 -10.95 10.86
C ARG A 384 4.17 -11.20 12.36
N ALA A 385 3.52 -12.24 12.89
CA ALA A 385 3.72 -12.69 14.27
C ALA A 385 5.15 -13.17 14.48
N GLU A 386 5.67 -13.99 13.56
CA GLU A 386 7.04 -14.52 13.59
C GLU A 386 8.08 -13.40 13.50
N THR A 387 7.96 -12.49 12.53
CA THR A 387 8.90 -11.37 12.37
C THR A 387 8.85 -10.35 13.51
N ARG A 388 7.74 -10.25 14.25
CA ARG A 388 7.64 -9.37 15.43
C ARG A 388 8.30 -9.94 16.68
N GLN A 389 8.47 -11.26 16.79
CA GLN A 389 9.24 -11.86 17.88
C GLN A 389 10.72 -11.43 17.86
N LEU A 390 11.19 -10.91 16.72
CA LEU A 390 12.54 -10.37 16.52
C LEU A 390 12.72 -8.93 17.01
N ASP A 391 11.64 -8.19 17.30
CA ASP A 391 11.68 -6.79 17.76
C ASP A 391 10.70 -6.56 18.93
N PRO A 392 11.13 -6.81 20.18
CA PRO A 392 10.28 -6.69 21.36
C PRO A 392 9.80 -5.26 21.63
N ALA A 393 10.43 -4.23 21.05
CA ALA A 393 9.98 -2.84 21.17
C ALA A 393 8.70 -2.54 20.37
N ARG A 394 8.31 -3.42 19.44
CA ARG A 394 7.10 -3.30 18.59
C ARG A 394 6.05 -4.38 18.89
N ALA A 395 6.14 -5.05 20.04
CA ALA A 395 5.23 -6.10 20.50
C ALA A 395 3.84 -5.57 20.93
N ALA A 396 3.15 -4.80 20.07
CA ALA A 396 1.71 -4.59 20.22
C ALA A 396 0.98 -5.87 19.78
N ASP A 397 -0.03 -6.30 20.56
CA ASP A 397 -0.86 -7.46 20.24
C ASP A 397 -1.37 -7.39 18.80
N LEU A 398 -1.06 -8.43 18.02
CA LEU A 398 -1.63 -8.57 16.68
C LEU A 398 -3.15 -8.71 16.80
N PRO A 399 -3.94 -8.03 15.95
CA PRO A 399 -5.38 -8.20 15.96
C PRO A 399 -5.71 -9.69 15.75
N PRO A 400 -6.74 -10.22 16.45
CA PRO A 400 -7.16 -11.60 16.23
C PRO A 400 -7.71 -11.76 14.82
N ALA A 401 -7.65 -12.98 14.27
CA ALA A 401 -8.03 -13.27 12.88
C ALA A 401 -9.42 -12.74 12.51
N GLN A 402 -10.38 -12.85 13.44
CA GLN A 402 -11.75 -12.34 13.29
C GLN A 402 -11.87 -10.82 13.08
N ARG A 403 -10.82 -10.01 13.34
CA ARG A 403 -10.81 -8.56 13.06
C ARG A 403 -10.24 -8.22 11.69
N ILE A 404 -9.59 -9.16 11.02
CA ILE A 404 -8.91 -8.93 9.73
C ILE A 404 -9.54 -9.76 8.63
N VAL A 405 -10.29 -10.81 8.99
CA VAL A 405 -11.11 -11.61 8.09
C VAL A 405 -12.49 -11.70 8.70
N SER A 406 -13.51 -11.28 7.94
CA SER A 406 -14.89 -11.38 8.37
C SER A 406 -15.85 -11.67 7.21
N PHE A 407 -16.91 -12.40 7.51
CA PHE A 407 -17.93 -12.79 6.54
C PHE A 407 -19.28 -12.22 6.99
N GLN A 408 -19.94 -11.50 6.09
CA GLN A 408 -21.21 -10.85 6.36
C GLN A 408 -22.22 -11.21 5.28
N CYS A 409 -23.46 -11.50 5.65
CA CYS A 409 -24.57 -11.70 4.73
C CYS A 409 -25.69 -10.69 5.00
N VAL A 410 -26.11 -9.97 3.96
CA VAL A 410 -27.35 -9.19 3.94
C VAL A 410 -28.29 -9.86 2.97
N MET A 411 -29.36 -10.48 3.46
CA MET A 411 -30.33 -11.17 2.62
C MET A 411 -31.68 -10.44 2.65
N PHE A 412 -32.20 -10.16 1.46
CA PHE A 412 -33.51 -9.52 1.29
C PHE A 412 -34.59 -10.58 1.08
N ASP A 413 -35.50 -10.71 2.03
CA ASP A 413 -36.57 -11.72 2.04
C ASP A 413 -37.92 -11.03 2.35
N PRO A 414 -38.95 -11.17 1.48
CA PRO A 414 -40.28 -10.59 1.73
C PRO A 414 -40.92 -11.00 3.07
N ALA A 415 -40.60 -12.19 3.59
CA ALA A 415 -41.13 -12.70 4.85
C ALA A 415 -40.29 -12.28 6.08
N ALA A 416 -39.12 -11.66 5.88
CA ALA A 416 -38.26 -11.26 6.97
C ALA A 416 -38.80 -10.05 7.73
N GLN A 417 -38.62 -10.06 9.04
CA GLN A 417 -38.77 -8.87 9.86
C GLN A 417 -37.39 -8.25 10.13
N PRO A 418 -37.26 -6.92 10.14
CA PRO A 418 -36.00 -6.27 10.50
C PRO A 418 -35.58 -6.70 11.91
N ALA A 419 -34.48 -7.45 12.00
CA ALA A 419 -33.94 -7.95 13.26
C ALA A 419 -32.46 -7.57 13.41
N ALA A 420 -31.92 -7.75 14.61
CA ALA A 420 -30.49 -7.63 14.83
C ALA A 420 -29.72 -8.73 14.08
N PRO A 421 -28.47 -8.48 13.65
CA PRO A 421 -27.65 -9.50 13.00
C PRO A 421 -27.43 -10.71 13.91
N VAL A 422 -27.53 -11.90 13.33
CA VAL A 422 -27.19 -13.17 13.99
C VAL A 422 -25.74 -13.49 13.70
N GLU A 423 -24.99 -13.89 14.72
CA GLU A 423 -23.58 -14.26 14.61
C GLU A 423 -23.39 -15.77 14.75
N ARG A 424 -22.57 -16.34 13.86
CA ARG A 424 -22.12 -17.72 13.84
C ARG A 424 -20.60 -17.74 13.77
N THR A 425 -20.00 -18.87 14.11
CA THR A 425 -18.54 -19.04 14.04
C THR A 425 -18.19 -20.07 12.98
N LEU A 426 -17.19 -19.73 12.16
CA LEU A 426 -16.55 -20.62 11.21
C LEU A 426 -15.15 -20.96 11.73
N ALA A 427 -14.78 -22.25 11.72
CA ALA A 427 -13.42 -22.69 11.99
C ALA A 427 -12.67 -22.90 10.65
N LEU A 428 -11.55 -22.20 10.47
CA LEU A 428 -10.70 -22.33 9.29
C LEU A 428 -9.23 -22.32 9.69
N ASP A 429 -8.47 -23.34 9.30
CA ASP A 429 -7.03 -23.46 9.54
C ASP A 429 -6.62 -23.18 11.01
N GLY A 430 -7.44 -23.59 11.97
CA GLY A 430 -7.22 -23.40 13.41
C GLY A 430 -7.70 -22.06 14.00
N GLU A 431 -8.12 -21.12 13.15
CA GLU A 431 -8.68 -19.83 13.55
C GLU A 431 -10.22 -19.87 13.61
N ARG A 432 -10.79 -19.07 14.51
CA ARG A 432 -12.25 -18.84 14.61
C ARG A 432 -12.59 -17.52 13.95
N LEU A 433 -13.42 -17.56 12.93
CA LEU A 433 -13.85 -16.42 12.13
C LEU A 433 -15.34 -16.15 12.35
N ALA A 434 -15.73 -14.89 12.39
CA ALA A 434 -17.11 -14.48 12.57
C ALA A 434 -17.87 -14.51 11.23
N VAL A 435 -19.04 -15.14 11.22
CA VAL A 435 -20.01 -15.12 10.13
C VAL A 435 -21.27 -14.45 10.64
N ARG A 436 -21.57 -13.25 10.14
CA ARG A 436 -22.72 -12.47 10.59
C ARG A 436 -23.78 -12.42 9.50
N GLU A 437 -25.03 -12.62 9.85
CA GLU A 437 -26.14 -12.63 8.90
C GLU A 437 -27.24 -11.69 9.38
N VAL A 438 -27.77 -10.89 8.47
CA VAL A 438 -29.00 -10.16 8.68
C VAL A 438 -29.97 -10.39 7.54
N ARG A 439 -31.24 -10.61 7.91
CA ARG A 439 -32.36 -10.73 6.98
C ARG A 439 -33.25 -9.52 7.12
N THR A 440 -33.64 -8.92 6.01
CA THR A 440 -34.50 -7.74 5.99
C THR A 440 -35.50 -7.81 4.86
N THR A 441 -36.57 -7.04 4.95
CA THR A 441 -37.51 -6.85 3.85
C THR A 441 -36.82 -6.22 2.63
N PRO A 442 -37.31 -6.52 1.40
CA PRO A 442 -36.81 -5.93 0.17
C PRO A 442 -36.73 -4.39 0.21
N LEU A 443 -35.75 -3.84 -0.49
CA LEU A 443 -35.63 -2.39 -0.65
C LEU A 443 -36.72 -1.90 -1.60
N VAL A 444 -37.48 -0.90 -1.16
CA VAL A 444 -38.41 -0.17 -2.00
C VAL A 444 -37.91 1.27 -2.18
N GLY A 445 -38.35 1.95 -3.23
CA GLY A 445 -37.87 3.30 -3.58
C GLY A 445 -38.31 4.42 -2.64
N ASP A 446 -38.79 4.08 -1.44
CA ASP A 446 -39.08 5.06 -0.41
C ASP A 446 -37.78 5.36 0.37
N GLY A 447 -37.55 6.62 0.74
CA GLY A 447 -36.33 6.98 1.47
C GLY A 447 -36.17 6.24 2.82
N SER A 448 -37.24 5.63 3.34
CA SER A 448 -37.20 4.81 4.57
C SER A 448 -36.36 3.53 4.38
N SER A 449 -36.44 2.89 3.20
CA SER A 449 -35.66 1.69 2.89
C SER A 449 -34.16 1.96 2.84
N GLN A 450 -33.77 3.15 2.40
CA GLN A 450 -32.38 3.61 2.46
C GLN A 450 -31.90 3.73 3.91
N ILE A 451 -32.66 4.41 4.79
CA ILE A 451 -32.29 4.56 6.21
C ILE A 451 -32.21 3.20 6.91
N ARG A 452 -33.15 2.28 6.60
CA ARG A 452 -33.09 0.90 7.07
C ARG A 452 -31.79 0.21 6.62
N LEU A 453 -31.39 0.39 5.36
CA LEU A 453 -30.17 -0.20 4.84
C LEU A 453 -28.90 0.30 5.54
N TYR A 454 -28.79 1.61 5.83
CA TYR A 454 -27.69 2.14 6.65
C TYR A 454 -27.61 1.47 8.01
N LYS A 455 -28.74 1.37 8.72
CA LYS A 455 -28.79 0.77 10.05
C LYS A 455 -28.40 -0.72 10.01
N GLN A 456 -28.91 -1.47 9.03
CA GLN A 456 -28.62 -2.89 8.90
C GLN A 456 -27.16 -3.15 8.53
N LEU A 457 -26.60 -2.40 7.58
CA LEU A 457 -25.18 -2.52 7.24
C LEU A 457 -24.28 -2.09 8.39
N ALA A 458 -24.62 -1.01 9.11
CA ALA A 458 -23.84 -0.56 10.25
C ALA A 458 -23.82 -1.60 11.38
N ALA A 459 -24.98 -2.18 11.72
CA ALA A 459 -25.08 -3.24 12.73
C ALA A 459 -24.33 -4.53 12.32
N LEU A 460 -24.35 -4.86 11.03
CA LEU A 460 -23.70 -6.04 10.48
C LEU A 460 -22.17 -5.90 10.39
N LEU A 461 -21.68 -4.70 10.08
CA LEU A 461 -20.25 -4.43 9.93
C LEU A 461 -19.58 -4.05 11.25
N ALA A 462 -20.30 -3.41 12.17
CA ALA A 462 -19.81 -3.05 13.50
C ALA A 462 -20.66 -3.75 14.58
N PRO A 463 -20.14 -4.83 15.21
CA PRO A 463 -20.82 -5.52 16.29
C PRO A 463 -21.22 -4.58 17.43
N GLY A 464 -22.46 -4.69 17.91
CA GLY A 464 -22.97 -3.82 18.97
C GLY A 464 -23.17 -2.35 18.56
N PHE A 465 -23.17 -2.04 17.26
CA PHE A 465 -23.37 -0.68 16.80
C PHE A 465 -24.69 -0.10 17.32
N GLY A 466 -24.56 1.02 18.03
CA GLY A 466 -25.67 1.75 18.61
C GLY A 466 -25.61 3.21 18.19
N TYR A 467 -26.66 3.67 17.51
CA TYR A 467 -26.90 5.09 17.24
C TYR A 467 -28.15 5.52 18.02
N GLY A 468 -27.95 6.39 19.02
CA GLY A 468 -28.99 6.85 19.93
C GLY A 468 -28.97 8.36 20.13
N ARG A 469 -29.88 8.86 20.97
CA ARG A 469 -30.02 10.31 21.25
C ARG A 469 -28.76 10.95 21.80
N LEU A 470 -28.02 10.27 22.67
CA LEU A 470 -26.78 10.77 23.27
C LEU A 470 -25.61 10.86 22.28
N THR A 471 -25.70 10.13 21.18
CA THR A 471 -24.69 10.14 20.11
C THR A 471 -25.15 10.97 18.92
N SER A 472 -26.42 11.38 18.88
CA SER A 472 -26.95 12.25 17.83
C SER A 472 -26.73 13.72 18.18
N ASN A 473 -26.71 14.58 17.16
CA ASN A 473 -26.79 16.03 17.31
C ASN A 473 -28.22 16.53 17.58
N GLN A 474 -29.19 15.62 17.78
CA GLN A 474 -30.55 15.96 18.18
C GLN A 474 -30.55 16.61 19.57
N ALA A 475 -31.24 17.74 19.71
CA ALA A 475 -31.38 18.42 21.00
C ALA A 475 -32.04 17.49 22.05
N VAL A 476 -31.47 17.44 23.26
CA VAL A 476 -31.99 16.62 24.37
C VAL A 476 -33.37 17.14 24.77
N GLY A 477 -34.41 16.33 24.55
CA GLY A 477 -35.82 16.71 24.77
C GLY A 477 -36.61 17.03 23.50
N ALA A 478 -35.94 17.18 22.35
CA ALA A 478 -36.56 17.41 21.04
C ALA A 478 -36.94 16.10 20.35
N ALA A 479 -37.69 15.24 21.04
CA ALA A 479 -38.44 14.20 20.38
C ALA A 479 -39.88 14.69 20.23
N PRO A 480 -40.18 15.55 19.23
CA PRO A 480 -41.56 15.67 18.83
C PRO A 480 -41.97 14.27 18.37
N GLU A 481 -43.06 13.75 18.93
CA GLU A 481 -43.72 12.60 18.31
C GLU A 481 -43.90 12.93 16.83
N GLU A 482 -43.68 11.96 15.94
CA GLU A 482 -43.86 12.12 14.48
C GLU A 482 -45.15 12.88 14.15
N ALA A 483 -46.22 12.60 14.90
CA ALA A 483 -47.50 13.30 14.83
C ALA A 483 -47.38 14.81 15.15
N ALA A 484 -46.64 15.21 16.19
CA ALA A 484 -46.45 16.60 16.57
C ALA A 484 -45.63 17.39 15.55
N LEU A 485 -44.57 16.79 14.98
CA LEU A 485 -43.79 17.46 13.93
C LEU A 485 -44.62 17.55 12.63
N ALA A 486 -45.26 16.45 12.22
CA ALA A 486 -46.12 16.44 11.04
C ALA A 486 -47.27 17.46 11.16
N GLU A 487 -47.87 17.60 12.34
CA GLU A 487 -48.92 18.57 12.61
C GLU A 487 -48.39 20.01 12.62
N ALA A 488 -47.22 20.26 13.20
CA ALA A 488 -46.56 21.58 13.12
C ALA A 488 -46.33 22.02 11.66
N PHE A 489 -45.98 21.08 10.77
CA PHE A 489 -45.82 21.35 9.34
C PHE A 489 -47.16 21.52 8.58
N ARG A 490 -48.30 21.09 9.12
CA ARG A 490 -49.65 21.35 8.55
C ARG A 490 -50.20 22.73 8.91
N GLN A 491 -49.76 23.34 10.00
CA GLN A 491 -50.24 24.66 10.43
C GLN A 491 -49.86 25.79 9.45
N PRO A 492 -50.65 26.87 9.30
CA PRO A 492 -50.40 27.95 8.32
C PRO A 492 -49.24 28.90 8.67
N ALA A 493 -48.43 28.61 9.69
CA ALA A 493 -47.26 29.42 10.05
C ALA A 493 -46.20 29.48 8.93
N LEU A 494 -45.43 30.58 8.88
CA LEU A 494 -44.37 30.81 7.90
C LEU A 494 -43.38 29.63 7.85
N TRP A 495 -43.11 29.10 6.65
CA TRP A 495 -42.25 27.92 6.46
C TRP A 495 -40.84 28.07 7.01
N LEU A 496 -40.25 29.27 6.94
CA LEU A 496 -38.91 29.56 7.44
C LEU A 496 -38.76 29.32 8.96
N THR A 497 -39.78 29.61 9.76
CA THR A 497 -39.70 29.43 11.22
C THR A 497 -39.78 27.97 11.64
N LYS A 498 -40.12 27.06 10.71
CA LYS A 498 -40.19 25.62 10.94
C LYS A 498 -38.91 24.89 10.54
N LEU A 499 -37.96 25.55 9.87
CA LEU A 499 -36.70 24.93 9.44
C LEU A 499 -35.82 24.51 10.62
N ASP A 500 -35.84 25.25 11.73
CA ASP A 500 -35.11 24.87 12.94
C ASP A 500 -35.59 23.52 13.50
N LEU A 501 -36.88 23.18 13.31
CA LEU A 501 -37.42 21.88 13.72
C LEU A 501 -36.86 20.73 12.87
N LEU A 502 -36.50 20.99 11.61
CA LEU A 502 -35.87 19.99 10.74
C LEU A 502 -34.43 19.69 11.14
N ARG A 503 -33.71 20.67 11.69
CA ARG A 503 -32.34 20.49 12.18
C ARG A 503 -32.28 19.50 13.35
N ASP A 504 -33.31 19.48 14.18
CA ASP A 504 -33.35 18.62 15.36
C ASP A 504 -34.00 17.24 15.07
N ALA A 505 -34.59 17.06 13.89
CA ALA A 505 -35.31 15.84 13.50
C ALA A 505 -34.40 14.81 12.81
N ASP A 506 -33.64 14.03 13.58
CA ASP A 506 -32.71 13.04 13.02
C ASP A 506 -33.43 11.84 12.38
N LEU A 507 -33.31 11.69 11.04
CA LEU A 507 -33.81 10.55 10.25
C LEU A 507 -33.35 9.18 10.78
N PHE A 508 -32.14 9.09 11.35
CA PHE A 508 -31.60 7.84 11.88
C PHE A 508 -32.17 7.49 13.27
N LEU A 509 -32.87 8.42 13.94
CA LEU A 509 -33.50 8.24 15.25
C LEU A 509 -35.03 8.14 15.21
N GLY A 510 -35.59 7.67 14.09
CA GLY A 510 -37.03 7.36 13.99
C GLY A 510 -37.88 8.46 13.35
N ASN A 511 -37.26 9.47 12.75
CA ASN A 511 -37.95 10.46 11.91
C ASN A 511 -37.93 10.06 10.42
N ASP A 512 -37.98 8.77 10.09
CA ASP A 512 -37.87 8.25 8.72
C ASP A 512 -39.05 8.64 7.81
N TRP A 513 -40.16 9.13 8.39
CA TRP A 513 -41.25 9.76 7.67
C TRP A 513 -40.82 10.98 6.84
N LEU A 514 -39.77 11.71 7.26
CA LEU A 514 -39.18 12.81 6.49
C LEU A 514 -38.69 12.31 5.13
N ALA A 515 -38.25 11.05 5.05
CA ALA A 515 -37.79 10.44 3.82
C ALA A 515 -38.92 10.21 2.79
N ARG A 516 -40.18 10.35 3.19
CA ARG A 516 -41.38 10.32 2.33
C ARG A 516 -41.87 11.72 1.94
N ARG A 517 -41.21 12.79 2.40
CA ARG A 517 -41.56 14.20 2.17
C ARG A 517 -40.51 14.88 1.29
N PRO A 518 -40.58 14.71 -0.05
CA PRO A 518 -39.59 15.28 -0.96
C PRO A 518 -39.50 16.81 -0.84
N ASP A 519 -40.62 17.47 -0.53
CA ASP A 519 -40.71 18.91 -0.27
C ASP A 519 -39.84 19.35 0.91
N LEU A 520 -39.75 18.53 1.96
CA LEU A 520 -38.93 18.83 3.14
C LEU A 520 -37.47 18.41 2.94
N LEU A 521 -37.21 17.34 2.18
CA LEU A 521 -35.86 16.83 1.93
C LEU A 521 -34.96 17.81 1.18
N GLU A 522 -35.53 18.71 0.38
CA GLU A 522 -34.76 19.74 -0.35
C GLU A 522 -34.06 20.73 0.59
N VAL A 523 -34.68 21.04 1.74
CA VAL A 523 -34.17 22.00 2.73
C VAL A 523 -33.67 21.33 4.02
N TYR A 524 -33.95 20.04 4.20
CA TYR A 524 -33.52 19.27 5.36
C TYR A 524 -31.98 19.10 5.38
N PRO A 525 -31.30 19.34 6.51
CA PRO A 525 -29.84 19.28 6.61
C PRO A 525 -29.30 17.83 6.70
N TYR A 526 -29.56 17.02 5.66
CA TYR A 526 -29.25 15.59 5.65
C TYR A 526 -27.78 15.28 5.91
N HIS A 527 -26.88 16.12 5.37
CA HIS A 527 -25.45 15.95 5.52
C HIS A 527 -25.00 15.95 6.99
N LEU A 528 -25.63 16.73 7.88
CA LEU A 528 -25.26 16.79 9.30
C LEU A 528 -25.51 15.46 10.00
N HIS A 529 -26.72 14.91 9.84
CA HIS A 529 -27.11 13.66 10.49
C HIS A 529 -26.41 12.45 9.88
N LEU A 530 -26.28 12.42 8.55
CA LEU A 530 -25.54 11.36 7.86
C LEU A 530 -24.05 11.37 8.27
N GLN A 531 -23.42 12.54 8.29
CA GLN A 531 -22.03 12.67 8.71
C GLN A 531 -21.83 12.12 10.12
N ASN A 532 -22.67 12.54 11.07
CA ASN A 532 -22.58 12.08 12.45
C ASN A 532 -22.77 10.56 12.57
N PHE A 533 -23.79 10.01 11.90
CA PHE A 533 -24.03 8.57 11.83
C PHE A 533 -22.80 7.80 11.30
N ILE A 534 -22.22 8.26 10.18
CA ILE A 534 -21.04 7.64 9.57
C ILE A 534 -19.83 7.77 10.49
N GLU A 535 -19.57 8.91 11.11
CA GLU A 535 -18.42 9.11 11.99
C GLU A 535 -18.46 8.20 13.21
N ILE A 536 -19.63 8.03 13.83
CA ILE A 536 -19.83 7.12 14.97
C ILE A 536 -19.67 5.67 14.51
N PHE A 537 -20.30 5.30 13.39
CA PHE A 537 -20.13 3.98 12.79
C PHE A 537 -18.66 3.68 12.56
N ARG A 538 -17.93 4.57 11.91
CA ARG A 538 -16.51 4.38 11.56
C ARG A 538 -15.63 4.31 12.80
N ARG A 539 -15.95 5.04 13.86
CA ARG A 539 -15.25 4.96 15.14
C ARG A 539 -15.43 3.58 15.79
N GLN A 540 -16.65 3.06 15.82
CA GLN A 540 -16.94 1.74 16.38
C GLN A 540 -16.40 0.62 15.48
N TYR A 541 -16.56 0.74 14.17
CA TYR A 541 -15.99 -0.19 13.19
C TYR A 541 -14.48 -0.38 13.42
N LYS A 542 -13.70 0.69 13.60
CA LYS A 542 -12.25 0.60 13.91
C LYS A 542 -11.91 -0.13 15.22
N GLN A 543 -12.84 -0.21 16.16
CA GLN A 543 -12.63 -0.94 17.42
C GLN A 543 -12.80 -2.46 17.22
N HIS A 544 -13.65 -2.85 16.28
CA HIS A 544 -14.00 -4.25 16.02
C HIS A 544 -13.26 -4.85 14.84
N GLU A 545 -12.97 -4.06 13.82
CA GLU A 545 -12.29 -4.46 12.60
C GLU A 545 -10.94 -3.73 12.54
N GLY A 546 -9.89 -4.49 12.25
CA GLY A 546 -8.51 -4.06 12.28
C GLY A 546 -7.86 -4.18 10.91
N ARG A 547 -6.75 -3.45 10.74
CA ARG A 547 -5.82 -3.67 9.64
C ARG A 547 -4.49 -4.13 10.24
N LEU A 548 -3.80 -5.04 9.55
CA LEU A 548 -2.46 -5.47 9.94
C LEU A 548 -1.45 -4.33 9.80
#